data_AF-A0A1Q5XPE8-F1
#
_entry.id   AF-A0A1Q5XPE8-F1
#
_cell.length_a   1.000
_cell.length_b   1.000
_cell.length_c   1.000
_cell.angle_alpha   90.00
_cell.angle_beta   90.00
_cell.angle_gamma   90.00
#
_symmetry.space_group_name_H-M   'P 1'
#
loop_
_entity.id
_entity.type
_entity.pdbx_description
1 polymer ?
#
loop_
_entity_poly.entity_id
_entity_poly.type
_entity_poly.pdbx_seq_one_letter_code
_entity_poly.pdbx_strand_id
1 'polypeptide(L)'
;MVRKWLVAPLLAASLLMAPITDAASSAYFKYSMEGGGQSTNSALIKNGVTYVPAYLLESAGLQATWDQAHQKVQFIGWKKKVGIRIGSTKGILDGAIVDLGGTPFIYEEQLYVPARFVVRSLGGTTVGWDAVHSVYTAEGLKSFNSASAAYGGNQYTIDKKTGNLYVTTPTGEPRLLAKLGSELYDMVQFDFKKTPKGLMYLTITDIYGEPHINNKWYTLILKDGVVIRQDSVKYWMRYGDNVRMYGNHLVLTDGKTLRLIEDGTGKVTSSIDMVKLGGVAENYLVEGMDDDFLLIRPNQKGLLMLIERKTGKQTLLYQKLLDTKQQEYAETNDIPFYGDNLKFIKRDGDALLFTNEYVRDGKIYKYLLTEK
;
A
#
# COMPACT_ATOMS: atom_id res chain seq x y z
N MET A 1 0.79 -12.72 -101.41
CA MET A 1 -0.20 -12.22 -100.43
C MET A 1 -1.06 -13.41 -100.01
N VAL A 2 -0.78 -14.03 -98.86
CA VAL A 2 -1.60 -15.13 -98.28
C VAL A 2 -1.68 -14.90 -96.77
N ARG A 3 -2.92 -14.90 -96.27
CA ARG A 3 -3.37 -14.38 -94.97
C ARG A 3 -3.25 -15.47 -93.90
N LYS A 4 -2.43 -15.24 -92.87
CA LYS A 4 -2.33 -16.11 -91.68
C LYS A 4 -3.51 -15.84 -90.73
N TRP A 5 -4.19 -16.90 -90.31
CA TRP A 5 -5.21 -16.86 -89.26
C TRP A 5 -4.51 -16.91 -87.88
N LEU A 6 -4.84 -15.96 -87.00
CA LEU A 6 -4.41 -15.91 -85.61
C LEU A 6 -5.45 -16.61 -84.73
N VAL A 7 -5.02 -17.61 -83.98
CA VAL A 7 -5.75 -18.23 -82.87
C VAL A 7 -5.55 -17.34 -81.64
N ALA A 8 -6.64 -16.90 -81.01
CA ALA A 8 -6.61 -16.15 -79.75
C ALA A 8 -6.60 -17.11 -78.55
N PRO A 9 -5.80 -16.87 -77.49
CA PRO A 9 -5.88 -17.64 -76.26
C PRO A 9 -6.96 -17.06 -75.33
N LEU A 10 -7.80 -17.93 -74.77
CA LEU A 10 -8.67 -17.60 -73.63
C LEU A 10 -7.80 -17.38 -72.38
N LEU A 11 -7.89 -16.18 -71.79
CA LEU A 11 -7.36 -15.89 -70.46
C LEU A 11 -8.35 -16.42 -69.41
N ALA A 12 -7.96 -17.44 -68.65
CA ALA A 12 -8.69 -17.85 -67.45
C ALA A 12 -8.30 -16.92 -66.29
N ALA A 13 -9.24 -16.06 -65.86
CA ALA A 13 -9.07 -15.21 -64.70
C ALA A 13 -9.25 -16.03 -63.41
N SER A 14 -8.14 -16.35 -62.73
CA SER A 14 -8.15 -16.86 -61.37
C SER A 14 -8.46 -15.73 -60.39
N LEU A 15 -9.66 -15.72 -59.82
CA LEU A 15 -10.04 -14.85 -58.70
C LEU A 15 -9.25 -15.24 -57.45
N LEU A 16 -8.23 -14.45 -57.11
CA LEU A 16 -7.61 -14.45 -55.79
C LEU A 16 -8.61 -13.81 -54.82
N MET A 17 -9.30 -14.61 -54.01
CA MET A 17 -10.05 -14.09 -52.86
C MET A 17 -9.05 -13.54 -51.84
N ALA A 18 -9.04 -12.23 -51.64
CA ALA A 18 -8.36 -11.62 -50.51
C ALA A 18 -9.01 -12.12 -49.20
N PRO A 19 -8.24 -12.41 -48.14
CA PRO A 19 -8.81 -12.79 -46.85
C PRO A 19 -9.68 -11.64 -46.33
N ILE A 20 -10.96 -11.93 -46.05
CA ILE A 20 -11.89 -11.01 -45.41
C ILE A 20 -11.35 -10.76 -43.99
N THR A 21 -10.77 -9.58 -43.75
CA THR A 21 -10.46 -9.14 -42.40
C THR A 21 -11.73 -8.61 -41.76
N ASP A 22 -12.31 -9.35 -40.80
CA ASP A 22 -13.45 -8.86 -40.05
C ASP A 22 -13.07 -7.62 -39.24
N ALA A 23 -13.87 -6.57 -39.39
CA ALA A 23 -13.78 -5.39 -38.55
C ALA A 23 -14.08 -5.77 -37.09
N ALA A 24 -13.42 -5.12 -36.14
CA ALA A 24 -13.72 -5.33 -34.74
C ALA A 24 -15.14 -4.82 -34.42
N SER A 25 -15.93 -5.61 -33.68
CA SER A 25 -17.25 -5.22 -33.17
C SER A 25 -17.22 -5.03 -31.66
N SER A 26 -18.17 -4.28 -31.12
CA SER A 26 -18.25 -3.99 -29.69
C SER A 26 -18.69 -5.21 -28.86
N ALA A 27 -18.13 -5.31 -27.66
CA ALA A 27 -18.48 -6.29 -26.64
C ALA A 27 -18.23 -5.73 -25.24
N TYR A 28 -18.51 -6.54 -24.22
CA TYR A 28 -18.26 -6.20 -22.83
C TYR A 28 -17.48 -7.30 -22.12
N PHE A 29 -16.65 -6.90 -21.18
CA PHE A 29 -15.92 -7.79 -20.28
C PHE A 29 -16.39 -7.57 -18.85
N LYS A 30 -17.16 -8.52 -18.32
CA LYS A 30 -17.60 -8.54 -16.93
C LYS A 30 -16.67 -9.42 -16.11
N TYR A 31 -16.17 -8.91 -14.99
CA TYR A 31 -15.29 -9.69 -14.12
C TYR A 31 -15.45 -9.39 -12.65
N SER A 32 -15.01 -10.34 -11.81
CA SER A 32 -14.86 -10.17 -10.36
C SER A 32 -13.41 -10.38 -9.92
N MET A 33 -12.99 -9.63 -8.89
CA MET A 33 -11.66 -9.79 -8.28
C MET A 33 -11.69 -10.86 -7.17
N GLU A 34 -10.54 -11.46 -6.88
CA GLU A 34 -10.32 -12.37 -5.75
C GLU A 34 -10.42 -11.58 -4.43
N GLY A 35 -11.61 -11.58 -3.83
CA GLY A 35 -11.94 -10.79 -2.64
C GLY A 35 -13.27 -10.03 -2.77
N GLY A 36 -13.88 -10.04 -3.95
CA GLY A 36 -15.13 -9.34 -4.23
C GLY A 36 -14.92 -8.12 -5.14
N GLY A 37 -16.01 -7.40 -5.40
CA GLY A 37 -16.05 -6.36 -6.42
C GLY A 37 -16.34 -6.94 -7.79
N GLN A 38 -17.25 -6.30 -8.51
CA GLN A 38 -17.56 -6.60 -9.90
C GLN A 38 -17.30 -5.37 -10.74
N SER A 39 -16.85 -5.58 -11.97
CA SER A 39 -16.60 -4.52 -12.93
C SER A 39 -17.03 -4.97 -14.31
N THR A 40 -17.44 -4.01 -15.13
CA THR A 40 -17.76 -4.24 -16.54
C THR A 40 -17.01 -3.19 -17.35
N ASN A 41 -16.21 -3.64 -18.29
CA ASN A 41 -15.43 -2.79 -19.19
C ASN A 41 -15.82 -3.04 -20.64
N SER A 42 -15.56 -2.06 -21.50
CA SER A 42 -15.65 -2.25 -22.95
C SER A 42 -14.64 -3.30 -23.42
N ALA A 43 -15.06 -4.09 -24.39
CA ALA A 43 -14.27 -5.11 -25.06
C ALA A 43 -14.55 -5.06 -26.57
N LEU A 44 -13.73 -5.77 -27.34
CA LEU A 44 -13.90 -5.90 -28.79
C LEU A 44 -13.93 -7.37 -29.19
N ILE A 45 -14.74 -7.73 -30.19
CA ILE A 45 -14.66 -9.03 -30.86
C ILE A 45 -13.99 -8.82 -32.20
N LYS A 46 -12.92 -9.58 -32.45
CA LYS A 46 -12.25 -9.61 -33.75
C LYS A 46 -11.85 -11.04 -34.08
N ASN A 47 -12.24 -11.52 -35.26
CA ASN A 47 -12.00 -12.90 -35.71
C ASN A 47 -12.45 -13.95 -34.67
N GLY A 48 -13.62 -13.76 -34.05
CA GLY A 48 -14.16 -14.67 -33.04
C GLY A 48 -13.46 -14.66 -31.67
N VAL A 49 -12.50 -13.74 -31.44
CA VAL A 49 -11.80 -13.60 -30.16
C VAL A 49 -12.24 -12.31 -29.48
N THR A 50 -12.57 -12.39 -28.18
CA THR A 50 -12.80 -11.21 -27.35
C THR A 50 -11.46 -10.63 -26.89
N TYR A 51 -11.28 -9.33 -27.10
CA TYR A 51 -10.13 -8.55 -26.68
C TYR A 51 -10.54 -7.51 -25.65
N VAL A 52 -9.67 -7.26 -24.70
CA VAL A 52 -9.83 -6.25 -23.66
C VAL A 52 -8.61 -5.33 -23.64
N PRO A 53 -8.75 -4.09 -23.14
CA PRO A 53 -7.62 -3.20 -22.96
C PRO A 53 -6.56 -3.80 -22.02
N ALA A 54 -5.29 -3.65 -22.37
CA ALA A 54 -4.18 -4.17 -21.58
C ALA A 54 -4.00 -3.45 -20.23
N TYR A 55 -4.56 -2.23 -20.07
CA TYR A 55 -4.53 -1.50 -18.79
C TYR A 55 -5.19 -2.27 -17.63
N LEU A 56 -6.00 -3.30 -17.92
CA LEU A 56 -6.55 -4.18 -16.87
C LEU A 56 -5.46 -4.92 -16.09
N LEU A 57 -4.30 -5.17 -16.70
CA LEU A 57 -3.13 -5.67 -15.99
C LEU A 57 -2.58 -4.62 -15.02
N GLU A 58 -2.64 -3.34 -15.38
CA GLU A 58 -2.24 -2.22 -14.50
C GLU A 58 -3.23 -2.03 -13.36
N SER A 59 -4.53 -2.12 -13.64
CA SER A 59 -5.59 -2.11 -12.61
C SER A 59 -5.44 -3.28 -11.62
N ALA A 60 -4.81 -4.38 -12.02
CA ALA A 60 -4.48 -5.49 -11.15
C ALA A 60 -3.17 -5.29 -10.36
N GLY A 61 -2.50 -4.14 -10.47
CA GLY A 61 -1.30 -3.80 -9.70
C GLY A 61 0.03 -4.10 -10.39
N LEU A 62 0.03 -4.33 -11.70
CA LEU A 62 1.27 -4.49 -12.47
C LEU A 62 1.69 -3.13 -13.07
N GLN A 63 2.99 -2.86 -13.14
CA GLN A 63 3.53 -1.66 -13.78
C GLN A 63 3.91 -1.96 -15.23
N ALA A 64 3.43 -1.13 -16.17
CA ALA A 64 3.76 -1.25 -17.58
C ALA A 64 5.11 -0.59 -17.91
N THR A 65 5.91 -1.26 -18.74
CA THR A 65 7.13 -0.70 -19.36
C THR A 65 7.09 -0.98 -20.86
N TRP A 66 7.11 0.09 -21.64
CA TRP A 66 7.03 0.04 -23.10
C TRP A 66 8.42 0.03 -23.74
N ASP A 67 8.61 -0.91 -24.66
CA ASP A 67 9.72 -0.99 -25.60
C ASP A 67 9.17 -0.66 -26.98
N GLN A 68 9.28 0.62 -27.35
CA GLN A 68 8.73 1.15 -28.59
C GLN A 68 9.42 0.57 -29.83
N ALA A 69 10.73 0.32 -29.76
CA ALA A 69 11.51 -0.22 -30.88
C ALA A 69 11.04 -1.63 -31.29
N HIS A 70 10.69 -2.46 -30.30
CA HIS A 70 10.25 -3.83 -30.54
C HIS A 70 8.73 -4.01 -30.50
N GLN A 71 7.97 -2.92 -30.34
CA GLN A 71 6.50 -2.93 -30.22
C GLN A 71 6.03 -3.90 -29.13
N LYS A 72 6.69 -3.83 -27.98
CA LYS A 72 6.52 -4.75 -26.85
C LYS A 72 6.20 -3.97 -25.58
N VAL A 73 5.33 -4.52 -24.74
CA VAL A 73 5.09 -4.04 -23.38
C VAL A 73 5.38 -5.17 -22.39
N GLN A 74 5.95 -4.81 -21.25
CA GLN A 74 6.07 -5.70 -20.10
C GLN A 74 5.27 -5.13 -18.93
N PHE A 75 4.47 -5.97 -18.31
CA PHE A 75 3.77 -5.68 -17.07
C PHE A 75 4.44 -6.47 -15.95
N ILE A 76 4.93 -5.77 -14.93
CA ILE A 76 5.67 -6.37 -13.82
C ILE A 76 4.98 -5.99 -12.51
N GLY A 77 4.64 -6.99 -11.70
CA GLY A 77 4.09 -6.82 -10.36
C GLY A 77 4.74 -7.80 -9.39
N TRP A 78 4.18 -7.92 -8.18
CA TRP A 78 4.73 -8.84 -7.19
C TRP A 78 4.67 -10.29 -7.68
N LYS A 79 5.85 -10.88 -7.95
CA LYS A 79 6.01 -12.25 -8.49
C LYS A 79 5.20 -12.52 -9.76
N LYS A 80 4.89 -11.48 -10.54
CA LYS A 80 4.11 -11.58 -11.76
C LYS A 80 4.78 -10.82 -12.88
N LYS A 81 4.95 -11.48 -14.03
CA LYS A 81 5.53 -10.87 -15.23
C LYS A 81 4.75 -11.28 -16.47
N VAL A 82 4.26 -10.29 -17.21
CA VAL A 82 3.52 -10.49 -18.45
C VAL A 82 4.21 -9.72 -19.56
N GLY A 83 4.57 -10.38 -20.66
CA GLY A 83 5.18 -9.77 -21.82
C GLY A 83 4.30 -9.92 -23.05
N ILE A 84 3.98 -8.81 -23.72
CA ILE A 84 3.07 -8.77 -24.87
C ILE A 84 3.76 -8.03 -26.01
N ARG A 85 3.69 -8.59 -27.22
CA ARG A 85 4.19 -7.96 -28.44
C ARG A 85 3.04 -7.78 -29.42
N ILE A 86 2.92 -6.59 -29.98
CA ILE A 86 1.91 -6.27 -30.99
C ILE A 86 2.12 -7.17 -32.21
N GLY A 87 1.04 -7.71 -32.77
CA GLY A 87 1.10 -8.56 -33.97
C GLY A 87 1.57 -10.00 -33.72
N SER A 88 1.94 -10.37 -32.48
CA SER A 88 2.40 -11.73 -32.15
C SER A 88 1.30 -12.56 -31.49
N THR A 89 1.11 -13.80 -31.90
CA THR A 89 0.23 -14.77 -31.20
C THR A 89 0.88 -15.39 -29.96
N LYS A 90 2.17 -15.14 -29.75
CA LYS A 90 2.94 -15.58 -28.59
C LYS A 90 3.28 -14.41 -27.67
N GLY A 91 3.29 -14.68 -26.37
CA GLY A 91 3.76 -13.75 -25.35
C GLY A 91 4.54 -14.46 -24.25
N ILE A 92 4.82 -13.75 -23.17
CA ILE A 92 5.55 -14.26 -22.01
C ILE A 92 4.64 -14.19 -20.79
N LEU A 93 4.55 -15.27 -20.02
CA LEU A 93 3.91 -15.29 -18.71
C LEU A 93 4.87 -15.95 -17.71
N ASP A 94 5.31 -15.20 -16.72
CA ASP A 94 6.20 -15.64 -15.64
C ASP A 94 7.47 -16.34 -16.18
N GLY A 95 8.03 -15.80 -17.27
CA GLY A 95 9.24 -16.30 -17.92
C GLY A 95 9.00 -17.36 -19.01
N ALA A 96 7.82 -17.98 -19.06
CA ALA A 96 7.47 -18.96 -20.08
C ALA A 96 6.86 -18.32 -21.33
N ILE A 97 7.22 -18.82 -22.52
CA ILE A 97 6.54 -18.45 -23.77
C ILE A 97 5.20 -19.17 -23.82
N VAL A 98 4.13 -18.40 -24.03
CA VAL A 98 2.76 -18.92 -24.04
C VAL A 98 1.97 -18.42 -25.24
N ASP A 99 0.99 -19.21 -25.66
CA ASP A 99 0.00 -18.77 -26.64
C ASP A 99 -0.97 -17.77 -26.01
N LEU A 100 -1.22 -16.66 -26.71
CA LEU A 100 -2.17 -15.63 -26.31
C LEU A 100 -3.62 -15.98 -26.68
N GLY A 101 -3.82 -16.88 -27.65
CA GLY A 101 -5.14 -17.23 -28.18
C GLY A 101 -5.74 -16.16 -29.10
N GLY A 102 -4.90 -15.26 -29.62
CA GLY A 102 -5.26 -14.18 -30.52
C GLY A 102 -4.06 -13.26 -30.73
N THR A 103 -4.20 -12.28 -31.63
CA THR A 103 -3.10 -11.38 -31.99
C THR A 103 -3.37 -9.99 -31.39
N PRO A 104 -2.58 -9.52 -30.41
CA PRO A 104 -2.73 -8.18 -29.84
C PRO A 104 -2.59 -7.09 -30.90
N PHE A 105 -3.39 -6.04 -30.78
CA PHE A 105 -3.42 -4.92 -31.72
C PHE A 105 -3.69 -3.59 -31.00
N ILE A 106 -3.36 -2.48 -31.66
CA ILE A 106 -3.73 -1.14 -31.21
C ILE A 106 -5.08 -0.77 -31.82
N TYR A 107 -5.98 -0.25 -31.00
CA TYR A 107 -7.25 0.34 -31.43
C TYR A 107 -7.54 1.55 -30.54
N GLU A 108 -7.85 2.69 -31.15
CA GLU A 108 -8.06 3.97 -30.44
C GLU A 108 -6.94 4.26 -29.41
N GLU A 109 -5.68 4.16 -29.86
CA GLU A 109 -4.47 4.40 -29.06
C GLU A 109 -4.26 3.44 -27.87
N GLN A 110 -5.11 2.43 -27.70
CA GLN A 110 -5.01 1.43 -26.64
C GLN A 110 -4.57 0.07 -27.18
N LEU A 111 -3.76 -0.64 -26.39
CA LEU A 111 -3.41 -2.03 -26.66
C LEU A 111 -4.54 -2.95 -26.24
N TYR A 112 -5.09 -3.69 -27.21
CA TYR A 112 -6.08 -4.73 -27.00
C TYR A 112 -5.42 -6.11 -27.03
N VAL A 113 -5.76 -6.91 -26.03
CA VAL A 113 -5.17 -8.24 -25.78
C VAL A 113 -6.28 -9.27 -25.59
N PRO A 114 -6.09 -10.54 -25.98
CA PRO A 114 -7.13 -11.56 -25.80
C PRO A 114 -7.58 -11.65 -24.33
N ALA A 115 -8.89 -11.58 -24.09
CA ALA A 115 -9.47 -11.57 -22.74
C ALA A 115 -9.07 -12.82 -21.94
N ARG A 116 -9.09 -13.99 -22.59
CA ARG A 116 -8.64 -15.26 -22.00
C ARG A 116 -7.19 -15.19 -21.51
N PHE A 117 -6.32 -14.49 -22.24
CA PHE A 117 -4.93 -14.30 -21.82
C PHE A 117 -4.81 -13.42 -20.58
N VAL A 118 -5.56 -12.32 -20.51
CA VAL A 118 -5.61 -11.45 -19.33
C VAL A 118 -6.12 -12.21 -18.11
N VAL A 119 -7.24 -12.92 -18.24
CA VAL A 119 -7.82 -13.76 -17.17
C VAL A 119 -6.81 -14.79 -16.66
N ARG A 120 -6.17 -15.53 -17.58
CA ARG A 120 -5.13 -16.51 -17.21
C ARG A 120 -3.93 -15.85 -16.53
N SER A 121 -3.47 -14.71 -17.05
CA SER A 121 -2.30 -14.00 -16.52
C SER A 121 -2.52 -13.54 -15.07
N LEU A 122 -3.76 -13.13 -14.78
CA LEU A 122 -4.21 -12.72 -13.44
C LEU A 122 -4.72 -13.88 -12.57
N GLY A 123 -4.59 -15.14 -13.03
CA GLY A 123 -4.96 -16.32 -12.26
C GLY A 123 -6.46 -16.50 -12.01
N GLY A 124 -7.30 -15.82 -12.79
CA GLY A 124 -8.76 -15.97 -12.73
C GLY A 124 -9.27 -17.10 -13.63
N THR A 125 -10.59 -17.27 -13.64
CA THR A 125 -11.29 -18.29 -14.42
C THR A 125 -12.28 -17.66 -15.38
N THR A 126 -12.35 -18.16 -16.61
CA THR A 126 -13.41 -17.80 -17.55
C THR A 126 -14.70 -18.51 -17.16
N VAL A 127 -15.78 -17.76 -16.99
CA VAL A 127 -17.10 -18.28 -16.64
C VAL A 127 -17.92 -18.58 -17.89
N GLY A 128 -17.89 -17.69 -18.91
CA GLY A 128 -18.63 -17.94 -20.13
C GLY A 128 -18.69 -16.76 -21.10
N TRP A 129 -19.39 -17.00 -22.21
CA TRP A 129 -19.70 -16.02 -23.25
C TRP A 129 -21.22 -15.94 -23.44
N ASP A 130 -21.78 -14.75 -23.29
CA ASP A 130 -23.16 -14.44 -23.67
C ASP A 130 -23.16 -13.83 -25.07
N ALA A 131 -23.58 -14.62 -26.06
CA ALA A 131 -23.62 -14.19 -27.45
C ALA A 131 -24.72 -13.17 -27.76
N VAL A 132 -25.80 -13.15 -26.96
CA VAL A 132 -26.94 -12.24 -27.19
C VAL A 132 -26.55 -10.83 -26.79
N HIS A 133 -25.85 -10.69 -25.68
CA HIS A 133 -25.44 -9.39 -25.13
C HIS A 133 -23.98 -9.03 -25.43
N SER A 134 -23.25 -9.90 -26.12
CA SER A 134 -21.82 -9.79 -26.38
C SER A 134 -20.98 -9.61 -25.10
N VAL A 135 -21.26 -10.41 -24.07
CA VAL A 135 -20.60 -10.30 -22.75
C VAL A 135 -19.69 -11.50 -22.49
N TYR A 136 -18.39 -11.23 -22.31
CA TYR A 136 -17.43 -12.20 -21.82
C TYR A 136 -17.31 -12.07 -20.30
N THR A 137 -17.52 -13.18 -19.57
CA THR A 137 -17.52 -13.18 -18.10
C THR A 137 -16.35 -13.97 -17.52
N ALA A 138 -15.67 -13.39 -16.53
CA ALA A 138 -14.60 -14.02 -15.77
C ALA A 138 -14.75 -13.78 -14.26
N GLU A 139 -14.03 -14.55 -13.44
CA GLU A 139 -14.07 -14.40 -11.99
C GLU A 139 -12.74 -14.72 -11.31
N GLY A 140 -12.57 -14.24 -10.09
CA GLY A 140 -11.41 -14.56 -9.25
C GLY A 140 -10.10 -13.96 -9.76
N LEU A 141 -10.15 -12.81 -10.46
CA LEU A 141 -8.94 -12.15 -10.93
C LEU A 141 -8.12 -11.66 -9.73
N LYS A 142 -6.83 -11.98 -9.69
CA LYS A 142 -5.95 -11.63 -8.58
C LYS A 142 -5.35 -10.25 -8.76
N SER A 143 -5.07 -9.59 -7.63
CA SER A 143 -4.24 -8.39 -7.56
C SER A 143 -2.81 -8.76 -7.19
N PHE A 144 -1.86 -8.01 -7.73
CA PHE A 144 -0.42 -8.12 -7.51
C PHE A 144 0.17 -6.83 -6.93
N ASN A 145 -0.70 -6.02 -6.30
CA ASN A 145 -0.34 -4.79 -5.61
C ASN A 145 0.74 -5.06 -4.57
N SER A 146 1.81 -4.27 -4.64
CA SER A 146 2.89 -4.29 -3.67
C SER A 146 3.44 -2.90 -3.46
N ALA A 147 4.13 -2.71 -2.34
CA ALA A 147 4.95 -1.53 -2.11
C ALA A 147 6.37 -1.99 -1.79
N SER A 148 7.34 -1.14 -2.14
CA SER A 148 8.73 -1.54 -2.16
C SER A 148 9.65 -0.39 -1.80
N ALA A 149 10.71 -0.68 -1.06
CA ALA A 149 11.75 0.29 -0.72
C ALA A 149 13.12 -0.37 -0.63
N ALA A 150 14.16 0.35 -1.06
CA ALA A 150 15.54 -0.11 -0.95
C ALA A 150 16.19 0.42 0.33
N TYR A 151 16.92 -0.45 1.05
CA TYR A 151 17.69 -0.05 2.21
C TYR A 151 18.90 -0.96 2.43
N GLY A 152 20.08 -0.36 2.63
CA GLY A 152 21.30 -1.11 2.91
C GLY A 152 21.68 -2.11 1.80
N GLY A 153 21.41 -1.77 0.54
CA GLY A 153 21.65 -2.63 -0.62
C GLY A 153 20.62 -3.73 -0.84
N ASN A 154 19.63 -3.88 0.03
CA ASN A 154 18.55 -4.85 -0.11
C ASN A 154 17.26 -4.18 -0.54
N GLN A 155 16.41 -4.92 -1.27
CA GLN A 155 15.06 -4.53 -1.60
C GLN A 155 14.09 -5.12 -0.57
N TYR A 156 13.20 -4.30 0.00
CA TYR A 156 12.11 -4.75 0.85
C TYR A 156 10.82 -4.60 0.07
N THR A 157 10.00 -5.64 0.04
CA THR A 157 8.74 -5.63 -0.69
C THR A 157 7.63 -6.19 0.16
N ILE A 158 6.56 -5.43 0.33
CA ILE A 158 5.33 -5.88 0.99
C ILE A 158 4.34 -6.32 -0.09
N ASP A 159 3.89 -7.56 0.01
CA ASP A 159 2.67 -8.00 -0.67
C ASP A 159 1.48 -7.37 0.06
N LYS A 160 0.85 -6.37 -0.56
CA LYS A 160 -0.21 -5.59 0.08
C LYS A 160 -1.38 -6.47 0.48
N LYS A 161 -1.72 -7.47 -0.33
CA LYS A 161 -2.86 -8.38 -0.07
C LYS A 161 -2.64 -9.24 1.18
N THR A 162 -1.44 -9.80 1.33
CA THR A 162 -1.17 -10.76 2.41
C THR A 162 -0.51 -10.16 3.63
N GLY A 163 0.02 -8.94 3.53
CA GLY A 163 0.83 -8.34 4.59
C GLY A 163 2.17 -9.07 4.82
N ASN A 164 2.61 -9.88 3.87
CA ASN A 164 3.90 -10.57 3.96
C ASN A 164 5.01 -9.65 3.46
N LEU A 165 5.95 -9.33 4.35
CA LEU A 165 7.12 -8.52 4.04
C LEU A 165 8.27 -9.45 3.63
N TYR A 166 8.85 -9.17 2.47
CA TYR A 166 9.99 -9.89 1.93
C TYR A 166 11.21 -8.98 1.88
N VAL A 167 12.39 -9.59 1.92
CA VAL A 167 13.66 -8.93 1.63
C VAL A 167 14.40 -9.70 0.54
N THR A 168 14.98 -8.97 -0.40
CA THR A 168 15.71 -9.50 -1.55
C THR A 168 17.11 -8.88 -1.55
N THR A 169 18.14 -9.72 -1.50
CA THR A 169 19.53 -9.28 -1.67
C THR A 169 19.84 -9.10 -3.15
N PRO A 170 20.88 -8.33 -3.54
CA PRO A 170 21.20 -8.07 -4.96
C PRO A 170 21.33 -9.30 -5.85
N THR A 171 21.78 -10.43 -5.29
CA THR A 171 22.02 -11.69 -6.00
C THR A 171 21.05 -12.80 -5.58
N GLY A 172 20.07 -12.50 -4.73
CA GLY A 172 19.22 -13.52 -4.11
C GLY A 172 17.77 -13.41 -4.52
N GLU A 173 17.03 -14.49 -4.26
CA GLU A 173 15.57 -14.51 -4.39
C GLU A 173 14.90 -13.87 -3.17
N PRO A 174 13.66 -13.35 -3.31
CA PRO A 174 12.92 -12.78 -2.18
C PRO A 174 12.69 -13.81 -1.06
N ARG A 175 13.17 -13.51 0.15
CA ARG A 175 12.91 -14.30 1.36
C ARG A 175 11.87 -13.63 2.25
N LEU A 176 10.97 -14.41 2.84
CA LEU A 176 10.01 -13.88 3.81
C LEU A 176 10.78 -13.37 5.04
N LEU A 177 10.55 -12.10 5.38
CA LEU A 177 11.15 -11.45 6.54
C LEU A 177 10.17 -11.43 7.73
N ALA A 178 8.91 -11.07 7.48
CA ALA A 178 7.89 -10.98 8.51
C ALA A 178 6.47 -11.07 7.94
N LYS A 179 5.50 -11.35 8.83
CA LYS A 179 4.07 -11.28 8.53
C LYS A 179 3.46 -10.16 9.38
N LEU A 180 2.93 -9.13 8.73
CA LEU A 180 2.32 -7.98 9.42
C LEU A 180 0.93 -8.30 9.98
N GLY A 181 0.33 -9.42 9.55
CA GLY A 181 -0.92 -9.95 10.10
C GLY A 181 -2.20 -9.36 9.51
N SER A 182 -2.10 -8.50 8.48
CA SER A 182 -3.26 -8.00 7.74
C SER A 182 -2.88 -7.46 6.36
N GLU A 183 -3.88 -7.30 5.50
CA GLU A 183 -3.78 -6.55 4.25
C GLU A 183 -3.42 -5.07 4.50
N LEU A 184 -2.79 -4.46 3.48
CA LEU A 184 -2.50 -3.03 3.40
C LEU A 184 -3.23 -2.46 2.19
N TYR A 185 -3.85 -1.30 2.35
CA TYR A 185 -4.89 -0.85 1.41
C TYR A 185 -4.36 0.16 0.40
N ASP A 186 -3.65 1.20 0.83
CA ASP A 186 -3.42 2.34 -0.04
C ASP A 186 -2.00 2.91 0.09
N MET A 187 -1.83 4.06 0.76
CA MET A 187 -0.58 4.79 0.80
C MET A 187 0.40 4.11 1.75
N VAL A 188 1.22 3.22 1.19
CA VAL A 188 2.22 2.47 1.94
C VAL A 188 3.58 3.15 1.87
N GLN A 189 4.15 3.50 3.02
CA GLN A 189 5.49 4.09 3.10
C GLN A 189 6.40 3.27 4.02
N PHE A 190 7.71 3.35 3.76
CA PHE A 190 8.75 2.68 4.53
C PHE A 190 9.66 3.74 5.15
N ASP A 191 9.89 3.66 6.46
CA ASP A 191 10.86 4.47 7.21
C ASP A 191 11.85 3.54 7.91
N PHE A 192 13.12 3.62 7.51
CA PHE A 192 14.20 2.82 8.06
C PHE A 192 15.10 3.69 8.93
N LYS A 193 15.28 3.30 10.20
CA LYS A 193 16.15 4.02 11.12
C LYS A 193 17.12 3.06 11.81
N LYS A 194 18.39 3.46 11.84
CA LYS A 194 19.42 2.81 12.68
C LYS A 194 19.48 3.51 14.02
N THR A 195 19.59 2.70 15.05
CA THR A 195 19.82 3.14 16.42
C THR A 195 21.33 3.29 16.68
N PRO A 196 21.73 4.09 17.69
CA PRO A 196 23.14 4.30 18.02
C PRO A 196 23.93 3.01 18.31
N LYS A 197 23.32 1.98 18.92
CA LYS A 197 23.97 0.69 19.24
C LYS A 197 23.68 -0.42 18.24
N GLY A 198 23.19 -0.07 17.05
CA GLY A 198 23.22 -0.94 15.88
C GLY A 198 21.96 -1.77 15.62
N LEU A 199 20.90 -1.64 16.43
CA LEU A 199 19.58 -2.11 16.00
C LEU A 199 19.08 -1.28 14.82
N MET A 200 18.21 -1.86 14.01
CA MET A 200 17.43 -1.15 13.01
C MET A 200 15.96 -1.26 13.41
N TYR A 201 15.18 -0.20 13.24
CA TYR A 201 13.74 -0.34 13.19
C TYR A 201 13.20 0.14 11.84
N LEU A 202 12.37 -0.71 11.25
CA LEU A 202 11.62 -0.44 10.03
C LEU A 202 10.18 -0.18 10.44
N THR A 203 9.68 1.01 10.12
CA THR A 203 8.27 1.35 10.22
C THR A 203 7.64 1.36 8.84
N ILE A 204 6.56 0.59 8.67
CA ILE A 204 5.72 0.58 7.48
C ILE A 204 4.40 1.24 7.87
N THR A 205 4.00 2.27 7.13
CA THR A 205 2.70 2.93 7.32
C THR A 205 1.72 2.48 6.23
N ASP A 206 0.44 2.42 6.57
CA ASP A 206 -0.68 2.26 5.63
C ASP A 206 -1.75 3.29 5.98
N ILE A 207 -1.92 4.28 5.12
CA ILE A 207 -2.90 5.36 5.26
C ILE A 207 -3.98 5.11 4.22
N TYR A 208 -5.24 4.96 4.65
CA TYR A 208 -6.32 4.49 3.78
C TYR A 208 -7.72 4.95 4.19
N GLY A 209 -8.65 4.74 3.25
CA GLY A 209 -10.08 4.98 3.39
C GLY A 209 -10.41 6.46 3.26
N GLU A 210 -11.22 6.83 2.27
CA GLU A 210 -11.56 8.21 1.96
C GLU A 210 -12.06 9.02 3.19
N PRO A 211 -11.48 10.20 3.50
CA PRO A 211 -10.39 10.92 2.82
C PRO A 211 -9.00 10.71 3.48
N HIS A 212 -8.57 9.46 3.65
CA HIS A 212 -7.32 9.03 4.32
C HIS A 212 -7.31 9.21 5.84
N ILE A 213 -8.37 8.74 6.50
CA ILE A 213 -8.58 8.89 7.95
C ILE A 213 -8.14 7.69 8.78
N ASN A 214 -7.80 6.56 8.16
CA ASN A 214 -7.25 5.41 8.87
C ASN A 214 -5.75 5.38 8.69
N ASN A 215 -5.03 5.34 9.81
CA ASN A 215 -3.59 5.27 9.80
C ASN A 215 -3.14 4.04 10.58
N LYS A 216 -2.39 3.15 9.95
CA LYS A 216 -1.85 1.95 10.59
C LYS A 216 -0.33 1.93 10.46
N TRP A 217 0.35 1.71 11.59
CA TRP A 217 1.79 1.56 11.65
C TRP A 217 2.13 0.12 11.99
N TYR A 218 3.14 -0.41 11.32
CA TYR A 218 3.78 -1.66 11.64
C TYR A 218 5.25 -1.38 11.85
N THR A 219 5.79 -1.71 13.01
CA THR A 219 7.22 -1.57 13.28
C THR A 219 7.84 -2.93 13.48
N LEU A 220 8.97 -3.14 12.83
CA LEU A 220 9.85 -4.28 13.03
C LEU A 220 11.15 -3.78 13.62
N ILE A 221 11.61 -4.38 14.71
CA ILE A 221 12.96 -4.17 15.24
C ILE A 221 13.81 -5.33 14.77
N LEU A 222 14.91 -5.00 14.12
CA LEU A 222 15.86 -5.93 13.54
C LEU A 222 17.21 -5.82 14.24
N LYS A 223 17.81 -6.99 14.46
CA LYS A 223 19.21 -7.14 14.86
C LYS A 223 19.87 -8.05 13.85
N ASP A 224 20.96 -7.59 13.23
CA ASP A 224 21.72 -8.35 12.24
C ASP A 224 20.86 -8.93 11.10
N GLY A 225 19.85 -8.16 10.66
CA GLY A 225 18.94 -8.54 9.58
C GLY A 225 17.84 -9.55 9.96
N VAL A 226 17.73 -9.90 11.25
CA VAL A 226 16.70 -10.77 11.82
C VAL A 226 15.69 -9.92 12.59
N VAL A 227 14.40 -10.14 12.34
CA VAL A 227 13.33 -9.50 13.11
C VAL A 227 13.28 -10.12 14.51
N ILE A 228 13.56 -9.32 15.54
CA ILE A 228 13.56 -9.76 16.95
C ILE A 228 12.28 -9.33 17.69
N ARG A 229 11.62 -8.29 17.18
CA ARG A 229 10.32 -7.79 17.66
C ARG A 229 9.55 -7.20 16.49
N GLN A 230 8.23 -7.29 16.57
CA GLN A 230 7.35 -6.53 15.73
C GLN A 230 6.14 -6.07 16.53
N ASP A 231 5.55 -4.95 16.13
CA ASP A 231 4.29 -4.50 16.68
C ASP A 231 3.52 -3.62 15.71
N SER A 232 2.24 -3.40 16.00
CA SER A 232 1.41 -2.53 15.18
C SER A 232 0.37 -1.77 15.98
N VAL A 233 0.02 -0.58 15.50
CA VAL A 233 -1.07 0.22 16.06
C VAL A 233 -1.88 0.86 14.94
N LYS A 234 -3.18 1.00 15.16
CA LYS A 234 -4.07 1.77 14.30
C LYS A 234 -4.56 2.99 15.05
N TYR A 235 -4.45 4.15 14.40
CA TYR A 235 -5.08 5.38 14.84
C TYR A 235 -6.11 5.82 13.80
N TRP A 236 -7.29 6.23 14.30
CA TRP A 236 -8.30 6.89 13.48
C TRP A 236 -8.15 8.40 13.62
N MET A 237 -8.12 9.09 12.47
CA MET A 237 -7.95 10.53 12.35
C MET A 237 -6.77 11.10 13.14
N ARG A 238 -5.76 10.34 13.56
CA ARG A 238 -4.58 10.91 14.21
C ARG A 238 -3.32 10.26 13.68
N TYR A 239 -2.25 11.04 13.71
CA TYR A 239 -0.93 10.64 13.29
C TYR A 239 -0.02 10.53 14.51
N GLY A 240 0.62 9.38 14.66
CA GLY A 240 1.53 9.14 15.76
C GLY A 240 2.49 8.02 15.40
N ASP A 241 3.77 8.22 15.71
CA ASP A 241 4.72 7.12 15.61
C ASP A 241 4.38 6.08 16.67
N ASN A 242 4.59 4.81 16.33
CA ASN A 242 4.49 3.71 17.27
C ASN A 242 5.85 3.25 17.79
N VAL A 243 6.94 3.91 17.34
CA VAL A 243 8.30 3.68 17.82
C VAL A 243 9.11 4.97 17.84
N ARG A 244 9.85 5.22 18.92
CA ARG A 244 10.81 6.32 19.05
C ARG A 244 11.99 5.93 19.93
N MET A 245 13.10 6.66 19.82
CA MET A 245 14.22 6.56 20.76
C MET A 245 13.99 7.50 21.94
N TYR A 246 14.19 6.98 23.16
CA TYR A 246 14.31 7.77 24.39
C TYR A 246 15.51 7.25 25.19
N GLY A 247 16.53 8.10 25.33
CA GLY A 247 17.82 7.70 25.89
C GLY A 247 18.41 6.50 25.14
N ASN A 248 18.71 5.42 25.87
CA ASN A 248 19.23 4.17 25.31
C ASN A 248 18.13 3.13 25.00
N HIS A 249 16.87 3.54 24.93
CA HIS A 249 15.75 2.63 24.70
C HIS A 249 14.95 3.02 23.45
N LEU A 250 14.54 2.01 22.69
CA LEU A 250 13.39 2.11 21.81
C LEU A 250 12.12 2.02 22.67
N VAL A 251 11.18 2.90 22.42
CA VAL A 251 9.87 2.94 23.04
C VAL A 251 8.86 2.55 21.97
N LEU A 252 8.43 1.28 22.00
CA LEU A 252 7.57 0.65 21.00
C LEU A 252 6.17 0.42 21.59
N THR A 253 5.13 0.78 20.85
CA THR A 253 3.73 0.66 21.31
C THR A 253 2.82 -0.05 20.31
N ASP A 254 1.88 -0.84 20.83
CA ASP A 254 0.71 -1.37 20.10
C ASP A 254 -0.56 -0.51 20.30
N GLY A 255 -0.42 0.64 20.96
CA GLY A 255 -1.52 1.50 21.38
C GLY A 255 -2.11 1.13 22.75
N LYS A 256 -1.84 -0.05 23.30
CA LYS A 256 -2.32 -0.45 24.63
C LYS A 256 -1.18 -0.76 25.59
N THR A 257 -0.09 -1.29 25.07
CA THR A 257 1.12 -1.65 25.79
C THR A 257 2.29 -0.86 25.24
N LEU A 258 3.03 -0.19 26.11
CA LEU A 258 4.31 0.43 25.80
C LEU A 258 5.45 -0.45 26.26
N ARG A 259 6.41 -0.77 25.38
CA ARG A 259 7.60 -1.54 25.72
C ARG A 259 8.85 -0.68 25.58
N LEU A 260 9.68 -0.70 26.62
CA LEU A 260 11.02 -0.14 26.59
C LEU A 260 11.98 -1.25 26.19
N ILE A 261 12.73 -1.03 25.12
CA ILE A 261 13.58 -2.03 24.49
C ILE A 261 14.99 -1.47 24.47
N GLU A 262 15.90 -2.13 25.17
CA GLU A 262 17.29 -1.73 25.24
C GLU A 262 17.95 -1.76 23.87
N ASP A 263 18.58 -0.65 23.48
CA ASP A 263 19.35 -0.56 22.24
C ASP A 263 20.59 -1.48 22.28
N GLY A 264 20.91 -2.08 21.13
CA GLY A 264 21.98 -3.07 20.91
C GLY A 264 21.59 -4.51 21.26
N THR A 265 20.81 -4.73 22.32
CA THR A 265 20.40 -6.08 22.73
C THR A 265 19.02 -6.46 22.21
N GLY A 266 18.09 -5.49 22.16
CA GLY A 266 16.69 -5.73 21.86
C GLY A 266 15.89 -6.34 23.03
N LYS A 267 16.48 -6.37 24.23
CA LYS A 267 15.83 -6.87 25.44
C LYS A 267 14.73 -5.91 25.88
N VAL A 268 13.55 -6.43 26.18
CA VAL A 268 12.48 -5.64 26.82
C VAL A 268 12.86 -5.44 28.28
N THR A 269 13.09 -4.19 28.68
CA THR A 269 13.47 -3.82 30.05
C THR A 269 12.26 -3.41 30.90
N SER A 270 11.18 -2.96 30.25
CA SER A 270 9.93 -2.62 30.93
C SER A 270 8.75 -2.74 29.96
N SER A 271 7.57 -3.01 30.51
CA SER A 271 6.29 -3.02 29.80
C SER A 271 5.25 -2.30 30.64
N ILE A 272 4.50 -1.41 30.00
CA ILE A 272 3.58 -0.50 30.66
C ILE A 272 2.20 -0.64 30.01
N ASP A 273 1.18 -0.90 30.81
CA ASP A 273 -0.22 -0.93 30.39
C ASP A 273 -0.78 0.49 30.31
N MET A 274 -0.88 1.01 29.09
CA MET A 274 -1.36 2.37 28.82
C MET A 274 -2.88 2.51 29.00
N VAL A 275 -3.64 1.42 28.86
CA VAL A 275 -5.09 1.45 29.14
C VAL A 275 -5.32 1.64 30.63
N LYS A 276 -4.60 0.89 31.46
CA LYS A 276 -4.63 1.06 32.92
C LYS A 276 -4.12 2.43 33.34
N LEU A 277 -3.01 2.90 32.75
CA LEU A 277 -2.45 4.21 33.09
C LEU A 277 -3.26 5.39 32.58
N GLY A 278 -3.95 5.27 31.46
CA GLY A 278 -4.73 6.35 30.86
C GLY A 278 -6.21 6.34 31.24
N GLY A 279 -6.70 5.26 31.85
CA GLY A 279 -8.05 5.16 32.42
C GLY A 279 -9.18 4.96 31.40
N VAL A 280 -8.89 4.81 30.10
CA VAL A 280 -9.90 4.60 29.05
C VAL A 280 -9.48 3.42 28.16
N ALA A 281 -10.46 2.57 27.81
CA ALA A 281 -10.21 1.37 27.01
C ALA A 281 -10.11 1.66 25.51
N GLU A 282 -9.03 2.32 25.09
CA GLU A 282 -8.75 2.67 23.69
C GLU A 282 -7.24 2.61 23.37
N ASN A 283 -6.86 2.92 22.12
CA ASN A 283 -5.45 3.04 21.74
C ASN A 283 -4.89 4.40 22.17
N TYR A 284 -3.65 4.43 22.63
CA TYR A 284 -2.92 5.62 23.06
C TYR A 284 -1.72 5.89 22.16
N LEU A 285 -1.57 7.15 21.76
CA LEU A 285 -0.34 7.69 21.21
C LEU A 285 0.64 7.95 22.35
N VAL A 286 1.94 7.84 22.06
CA VAL A 286 3.02 8.23 22.96
C VAL A 286 3.74 9.43 22.35
N GLU A 287 3.63 10.59 22.99
CA GLU A 287 4.14 11.85 22.42
C GLU A 287 5.48 12.28 23.02
N GLY A 288 5.80 11.82 24.22
CA GLY A 288 7.00 12.19 24.96
C GLY A 288 7.22 11.25 26.14
N MET A 289 8.47 11.02 26.50
CA MET A 289 8.83 10.16 27.62
C MET A 289 10.20 10.54 28.16
N ASP A 290 10.37 10.41 29.46
CA ASP A 290 11.65 10.42 30.14
C ASP A 290 11.55 9.54 31.41
N ASP A 291 12.56 9.53 32.28
CA ASP A 291 12.60 8.68 33.47
C ASP A 291 11.46 8.95 34.47
N ASP A 292 11.00 10.20 34.56
CA ASP A 292 10.02 10.68 35.52
C ASP A 292 8.62 10.92 34.93
N PHE A 293 8.49 11.09 33.61
CA PHE A 293 7.21 11.35 32.96
C PHE A 293 6.94 10.53 31.69
N LEU A 294 5.66 10.38 31.37
CA LEU A 294 5.18 9.85 30.11
C LEU A 294 4.01 10.70 29.61
N LEU A 295 4.04 11.10 28.35
CA LEU A 295 2.95 11.81 27.67
C LEU A 295 2.20 10.84 26.78
N ILE A 296 0.95 10.56 27.14
CA ILE A 296 0.04 9.73 26.34
C ILE A 296 -1.19 10.50 25.91
N ARG A 297 -1.71 10.16 24.74
CA ARG A 297 -2.98 10.70 24.23
C ARG A 297 -3.91 9.58 23.78
N PRO A 298 -5.10 9.44 24.38
CA PRO A 298 -6.12 8.53 23.86
C PRO A 298 -6.50 8.89 22.42
N ASN A 299 -6.61 7.90 21.54
CA ASN A 299 -6.81 8.13 20.11
C ASN A 299 -8.16 8.75 19.80
N GLN A 300 -9.26 8.39 20.46
CA GLN A 300 -10.57 8.98 20.20
C GLN A 300 -10.74 10.28 20.97
N LYS A 301 -10.48 10.26 22.29
CA LYS A 301 -10.67 11.43 23.15
C LYS A 301 -9.68 12.56 22.91
N GLY A 302 -8.47 12.26 22.43
CA GLY A 302 -7.53 13.29 22.00
C GLY A 302 -7.04 14.26 23.07
N LEU A 303 -7.23 13.99 24.36
CA LEU A 303 -6.77 14.87 25.44
C LEU A 303 -5.40 14.43 25.95
N LEU A 304 -4.38 15.26 25.78
CA LEU A 304 -3.01 14.96 26.17
C LEU A 304 -2.89 14.86 27.70
N MET A 305 -2.34 13.74 28.14
CA MET A 305 -2.17 13.43 29.54
C MET A 305 -0.69 13.28 29.87
N LEU A 306 -0.28 13.95 30.94
CA LEU A 306 0.98 13.69 31.64
C LEU A 306 0.76 12.60 32.69
N ILE A 307 1.61 11.58 32.65
CA ILE A 307 1.70 10.54 33.66
C ILE A 307 3.02 10.71 34.40
N GLU A 308 2.95 10.91 35.71
CA GLU A 308 4.10 10.79 36.60
C GLU A 308 4.47 9.31 36.75
N ARG A 309 5.64 8.89 36.24
CA ARG A 309 5.95 7.45 36.10
C ARG A 309 6.12 6.70 37.42
N LYS A 310 6.52 7.39 38.49
CA LYS A 310 6.71 6.78 39.81
C LYS A 310 5.39 6.52 40.54
N THR A 311 4.43 7.44 40.41
CA THR A 311 3.17 7.43 41.17
C THR A 311 1.98 6.95 40.34
N GLY A 312 2.09 7.03 39.00
CA GLY A 312 0.98 6.83 38.08
C GLY A 312 0.00 8.01 38.06
N LYS A 313 0.31 9.12 38.74
CA LYS A 313 -0.57 10.29 38.80
C LYS A 313 -0.76 10.90 37.41
N GLN A 314 -2.02 11.14 37.07
CA GLN A 314 -2.45 11.67 35.79
C GLN A 314 -2.70 13.18 35.89
N THR A 315 -2.28 13.94 34.90
CA THR A 315 -2.64 15.35 34.73
C THR A 315 -3.07 15.60 33.28
N LEU A 316 -4.31 16.05 33.10
CA LEU A 316 -4.79 16.55 31.80
C LEU A 316 -4.19 17.92 31.54
N LEU A 317 -3.35 18.02 30.51
CA LEU A 317 -2.53 19.22 30.29
C LEU A 317 -3.35 20.42 29.82
N TYR A 318 -4.44 20.21 29.09
CA TYR A 318 -5.29 21.30 28.61
C TYR A 318 -5.87 22.13 29.78
N GLN A 319 -6.24 21.48 30.90
CA GLN A 319 -6.76 22.15 32.11
C GLN A 319 -5.71 23.02 32.82
N LYS A 320 -4.43 22.77 32.56
CA LYS A 320 -3.30 23.47 33.20
C LYS A 320 -2.69 24.53 32.31
N LEU A 321 -2.77 24.36 31.00
CA LEU A 321 -2.06 25.19 30.03
C LEU A 321 -2.97 26.12 29.24
N LEU A 322 -4.22 25.74 29.00
CA LEU A 322 -5.11 26.46 28.11
C LEU A 322 -6.06 27.40 28.87
N ASP A 323 -6.48 28.49 28.22
CA ASP A 323 -7.52 29.37 28.76
C ASP A 323 -8.93 28.74 28.64
N THR A 324 -9.93 29.37 29.26
CA THR A 324 -11.30 28.84 29.32
C THR A 324 -11.91 28.55 27.94
N LYS A 325 -11.68 29.40 26.94
CA LYS A 325 -12.24 29.20 25.58
C LYS A 325 -11.55 28.04 24.88
N GLN A 326 -10.24 27.93 25.05
CA GLN A 326 -9.46 26.82 24.51
C GLN A 326 -9.79 25.48 25.18
N GLN A 327 -10.10 25.49 26.49
CA GLN A 327 -10.56 24.31 27.20
C GLN A 327 -11.95 23.86 26.70
N GLU A 328 -12.90 24.79 26.60
CA GLU A 328 -14.22 24.52 26.04
C GLU A 328 -14.11 23.94 24.63
N TYR A 329 -13.26 24.51 23.77
CA TYR A 329 -12.99 23.95 22.45
C TYR A 329 -12.43 22.53 22.51
N ALA A 330 -11.46 22.26 23.38
CA ALA A 330 -10.88 20.91 23.52
C ALA A 330 -11.90 19.86 23.98
N GLU A 331 -12.96 20.25 24.70
CA GLU A 331 -13.98 19.35 25.21
C GLU A 331 -15.17 19.15 24.24
N THR A 332 -15.39 20.12 23.35
CA THR A 332 -16.61 20.20 22.52
C THR A 332 -16.36 20.17 21.02
N ASN A 333 -15.11 20.34 20.57
CA ASN A 333 -14.78 20.25 19.15
C ASN A 333 -15.11 18.86 18.59
N ASP A 334 -15.17 18.76 17.27
CA ASP A 334 -15.45 17.50 16.57
C ASP A 334 -14.42 17.34 15.43
N ILE A 335 -14.86 16.97 14.24
CA ILE A 335 -14.00 16.77 13.07
C ILE A 335 -13.15 18.02 12.72
N PRO A 336 -11.89 17.81 12.28
CA PRO A 336 -11.26 16.52 12.03
C PRO A 336 -10.66 15.84 13.27
N PHE A 337 -10.43 16.56 14.39
CA PHE A 337 -9.73 16.03 15.56
C PHE A 337 -10.39 16.48 16.87
N TYR A 338 -11.12 15.56 17.52
CA TYR A 338 -11.64 15.76 18.87
C TYR A 338 -10.48 16.00 19.89
N GLY A 339 -10.71 16.73 20.97
CA GLY A 339 -9.72 16.91 22.04
C GLY A 339 -8.82 18.14 21.89
N ASP A 340 -7.74 18.19 22.67
CA ASP A 340 -6.83 19.33 22.65
C ASP A 340 -5.85 19.25 21.47
N ASN A 341 -5.28 20.41 21.14
CA ASN A 341 -4.29 20.55 20.07
C ASN A 341 -2.89 20.87 20.62
N LEU A 342 -2.61 20.47 21.87
CA LEU A 342 -1.29 20.65 22.48
C LEU A 342 -0.29 19.72 21.81
N LYS A 343 0.85 20.25 21.34
CA LYS A 343 1.94 19.45 20.78
C LYS A 343 3.18 19.54 21.65
N PHE A 344 3.70 18.40 22.09
CA PHE A 344 4.95 18.35 22.84
C PHE A 344 6.13 18.74 21.95
N ILE A 345 6.94 19.68 22.43
CA ILE A 345 8.14 20.16 21.74
C ILE A 345 9.38 19.44 22.30
N LYS A 346 9.64 19.65 23.60
CA LYS A 346 10.82 19.14 24.31
C LYS A 346 10.68 19.32 25.82
N ARG A 347 11.58 18.65 26.55
CA ARG A 347 11.91 18.97 27.93
C ARG A 347 13.00 20.05 27.96
N ASP A 348 12.92 20.96 28.93
CA ASP A 348 13.91 21.99 29.24
C ASP A 348 14.07 22.09 30.76
N GLY A 349 15.08 21.40 31.32
CA GLY A 349 15.19 21.19 32.77
C GLY A 349 13.95 20.48 33.33
N ASP A 350 13.30 21.10 34.30
CA ASP A 350 12.05 20.59 34.90
C ASP A 350 10.78 21.07 34.17
N ALA A 351 10.93 21.72 33.02
CA ALA A 351 9.82 22.18 32.22
C ALA A 351 9.56 21.29 31.01
N LEU A 352 8.28 21.02 30.74
CA LEU A 352 7.80 20.45 29.48
C LEU A 352 7.19 21.58 28.64
N LEU A 353 7.65 21.71 27.40
CA LEU A 353 7.24 22.78 26.49
C LEU A 353 6.29 22.25 25.42
N PHE A 354 5.23 23.01 25.17
CA PHE A 354 4.18 22.67 24.21
C PHE A 354 3.81 23.86 23.31
N THR A 355 3.34 23.57 22.10
CA THR A 355 2.59 24.54 21.26
C THR A 355 1.11 24.16 21.21
N ASN A 356 0.28 25.03 20.65
CA ASN A 356 -1.10 24.70 20.26
C ASN A 356 -1.26 24.84 18.74
N GLU A 357 -1.47 23.71 18.04
CA GLU A 357 -1.48 23.66 16.56
C GLU A 357 -2.74 24.23 15.92
N TYR A 358 -3.83 24.40 16.69
CA TYR A 358 -5.09 24.96 16.21
C TYR A 358 -5.08 26.48 16.26
N VAL A 359 -4.80 27.06 17.43
CA VAL A 359 -4.85 28.52 17.60
C VAL A 359 -3.65 29.20 16.93
N ARG A 360 -2.50 28.51 16.85
CA ARG A 360 -1.26 29.02 16.23
C ARG A 360 -0.89 30.43 16.68
N ASP A 361 -1.09 30.70 17.97
CA ASP A 361 -0.85 32.00 18.62
C ASP A 361 0.65 32.34 18.81
N GLY A 362 1.55 31.44 18.40
CA GLY A 362 2.99 31.56 18.61
C GLY A 362 3.43 31.39 20.06
N LYS A 363 2.53 31.03 20.99
CA LYS A 363 2.86 30.84 22.40
C LYS A 363 3.52 29.49 22.63
N ILE A 364 4.49 29.48 23.55
CA ILE A 364 5.05 28.27 24.13
C ILE A 364 4.40 28.07 25.51
N TYR A 365 3.59 27.04 25.62
CA TYR A 365 2.96 26.61 26.86
C TYR A 365 3.98 25.82 27.68
N LYS A 366 4.11 26.15 28.97
CA LYS A 366 5.12 25.57 29.86
C LYS A 366 4.43 24.87 31.03
N TYR A 367 4.65 23.57 31.16
CA TYR A 367 4.26 22.80 32.34
C TYR A 367 5.51 22.51 33.19
N LEU A 368 5.49 22.85 34.47
CA LEU A 368 6.56 22.51 35.40
C LEU A 368 6.28 21.15 36.04
N LEU A 369 7.22 20.22 35.90
CA LEU A 369 7.22 18.97 36.66
C LEU A 369 7.33 19.33 38.15
N THR A 370 6.51 18.69 38.97
CA THR A 370 6.57 18.91 40.43
C THR A 370 7.85 18.26 40.96
N GLU A 371 8.52 18.93 41.91
CA GLU A 371 9.79 18.45 42.48
C GLU A 371 9.66 17.04 43.07
N LYS A 372 10.80 16.31 43.01
CA LYS A 372 10.95 14.86 43.22
C LYS A 372 10.44 14.28 44.53
#